data_AF-A0A382QYK7-F1
#
_entry.id   AF-A0A382QYK7-F1
#
_cell.length_a   1.000
_cell.length_b   1.000
_cell.length_c   1.000
_cell.angle_alpha   90.00
_cell.angle_beta   90.00
_cell.angle_gamma   90.00
#
_symmetry.space_group_name_H-M   'P 1'
#
loop_
_entity.id
_entity.type
_entity.pdbx_description
1 polymer ?
#
loop_
_entity_poly.entity_id
_entity_poly.type
_entity_poly.pdbx_seq_one_letter_code
_entity_poly.pdbx_strand_id
1 'polypeptide(L)'
;VAGPGVPAGQVRRDLISGIDIAPACLSAAGIDVPAHMEGADFLVEGYTKRKFVVAARDRCDYTIERIRALVTPRFKYLRNYLTDRPFMQPSYKDPWPVSKKFREMMAKGEMNEKQLIFFGPKKEPEELYDLASDPHEIHNLAKDPKFKKQLRRHRRLLDEWVKKTGDQGLKTESDPGLLAVLKRWGEKCVNPEYDRVRHLLQAEKKK
;
A
#
# COMPACT_ATOMS: atom_id res chain seq x y z
N VAL A 1 -0.76 5.43 -22.92
CA VAL A 1 -0.95 4.37 -23.93
C VAL A 1 -0.80 5.01 -25.29
N ALA A 2 -0.10 4.36 -26.22
CA ALA A 2 0.11 4.82 -27.59
C ALA A 2 0.17 3.60 -28.52
N GLY A 3 -0.31 3.73 -29.76
CA GLY A 3 -0.33 2.65 -30.75
C GLY A 3 -1.36 2.89 -31.85
N PRO A 4 -1.50 1.94 -32.80
CA PRO A 4 -2.51 2.02 -33.86
C PRO A 4 -3.92 2.21 -33.28
N GLY A 5 -4.70 3.11 -33.87
CA GLY A 5 -6.09 3.38 -33.44
C GLY A 5 -6.22 4.19 -32.13
N VAL A 6 -5.13 4.54 -31.45
CA VAL A 6 -5.16 5.37 -30.24
C VAL A 6 -4.85 6.83 -30.60
N PRO A 7 -5.79 7.78 -30.40
CA PRO A 7 -5.55 9.19 -30.71
C PRO A 7 -4.39 9.78 -29.89
N ALA A 8 -3.51 10.53 -30.58
CA ALA A 8 -2.38 11.20 -29.95
C ALA A 8 -2.80 12.45 -29.17
N GLY A 9 -1.96 12.86 -28.21
CA GLY A 9 -2.14 14.10 -27.44
C GLY A 9 -3.32 14.11 -26.46
N GLN A 10 -3.97 12.97 -26.23
CA GLN A 10 -5.11 12.88 -25.30
C GLN A 10 -4.67 12.82 -23.84
N VAL A 11 -5.44 13.49 -22.97
CA VAL A 11 -5.26 13.45 -21.51
C VAL A 11 -6.50 12.84 -20.87
N ARG A 12 -6.29 11.84 -20.00
CA ARG A 12 -7.32 11.24 -19.17
C ARG A 12 -7.10 11.57 -17.70
N ARG A 13 -8.20 11.87 -17.01
CA ARG A 13 -8.22 12.25 -15.58
C ARG A 13 -8.99 11.26 -14.70
N ASP A 14 -9.57 10.23 -15.32
CA ASP A 14 -10.24 9.17 -14.60
C ASP A 14 -9.23 8.21 -13.97
N LEU A 15 -9.68 7.50 -12.93
CA LEU A 15 -8.82 6.63 -12.15
C LEU A 15 -8.59 5.32 -12.88
N ILE A 16 -7.32 4.93 -12.99
CA ILE A 16 -6.86 3.66 -13.57
C ILE A 16 -5.99 2.95 -12.54
N SER A 17 -6.18 1.64 -12.41
CA SER A 17 -5.39 0.78 -11.54
C SER A 17 -4.39 -0.04 -12.35
N GLY A 18 -3.28 -0.47 -11.74
CA GLY A 18 -2.31 -1.35 -12.40
C GLY A 18 -2.93 -2.66 -12.90
N ILE A 19 -3.95 -3.18 -12.20
CA ILE A 19 -4.68 -4.40 -12.61
C ILE A 19 -5.48 -4.22 -13.90
N ASP A 20 -5.71 -2.98 -14.35
CA ASP A 20 -6.43 -2.67 -15.58
C ASP A 20 -5.55 -2.86 -16.82
N ILE A 21 -4.21 -2.91 -16.65
CA ILE A 21 -3.27 -3.07 -17.76
C ILE A 21 -3.46 -4.43 -18.45
N ALA A 22 -3.57 -5.50 -17.69
CA ALA A 22 -3.73 -6.86 -18.23
C ALA A 22 -4.99 -7.02 -19.09
N PRO A 23 -6.22 -6.71 -18.62
CA PRO A 23 -7.42 -6.82 -19.45
C PRO A 23 -7.39 -5.88 -20.66
N ALA A 24 -6.88 -4.65 -20.51
CA ALA A 24 -6.72 -3.73 -21.64
C ALA A 24 -5.76 -4.29 -22.71
N CYS A 25 -4.68 -4.96 -22.30
CA CYS A 25 -3.76 -5.62 -23.24
C CYS A 25 -4.40 -6.82 -23.95
N LEU A 26 -5.19 -7.63 -23.25
CA LEU A 26 -5.91 -8.76 -23.86
C LEU A 26 -6.90 -8.28 -24.92
N SER A 27 -7.75 -7.31 -24.56
CA SER A 27 -8.70 -6.73 -25.52
C SER A 27 -8.01 -6.09 -26.71
N ALA A 28 -6.90 -5.36 -26.49
CA ALA A 28 -6.12 -4.77 -27.58
C ALA A 28 -5.51 -5.82 -28.52
N ALA A 29 -5.26 -7.04 -28.04
CA ALA A 29 -4.83 -8.18 -28.83
C ALA A 29 -5.99 -8.97 -29.48
N GLY A 30 -7.25 -8.56 -29.28
CA GLY A 30 -8.42 -9.30 -29.73
C GLY A 30 -8.70 -10.58 -28.94
N ILE A 31 -8.20 -10.67 -27.70
CA ILE A 31 -8.38 -11.81 -26.80
C ILE A 31 -9.46 -11.47 -25.77
N ASP A 32 -10.40 -12.39 -25.55
CA ASP A 32 -11.44 -12.24 -24.53
C ASP A 32 -10.85 -12.10 -23.12
N VAL A 33 -11.34 -11.10 -22.39
CA VAL A 33 -10.95 -10.88 -20.99
C VAL A 33 -11.66 -11.90 -20.09
N PRO A 34 -10.93 -12.74 -19.34
CA PRO A 34 -11.56 -13.71 -18.44
C PRO A 34 -12.41 -13.04 -17.36
N ALA A 35 -13.59 -13.60 -17.09
CA ALA A 35 -14.56 -13.04 -16.14
C ALA A 35 -14.06 -12.93 -14.69
N HIS A 36 -12.99 -13.64 -14.32
CA HIS A 36 -12.39 -13.58 -12.99
C HIS A 36 -11.36 -12.45 -12.84
N MET A 37 -10.99 -11.74 -13.92
CA MET A 37 -10.14 -10.56 -13.81
C MET A 37 -10.90 -9.41 -13.16
N GLU A 38 -10.29 -8.80 -12.14
CA GLU A 38 -10.88 -7.66 -11.42
C GLU A 38 -10.55 -6.29 -12.06
N GLY A 39 -9.63 -6.31 -13.02
CA GLY A 39 -9.28 -5.16 -13.84
C GLY A 39 -10.35 -4.83 -14.86
N ALA A 40 -10.34 -3.60 -15.37
CA ALA A 40 -11.22 -3.17 -16.44
C ALA A 40 -10.41 -2.85 -17.69
N ASP A 41 -10.96 -3.19 -18.85
CA ASP A 41 -10.48 -2.64 -20.10
C ASP A 41 -10.89 -1.18 -20.19
N PHE A 42 -9.89 -0.29 -20.10
CA PHE A 42 -10.10 1.14 -20.15
C PHE A 42 -9.93 1.71 -21.56
N LEU A 43 -9.57 0.91 -22.56
CA LEU A 43 -9.34 1.36 -23.94
C LEU A 43 -10.60 1.28 -24.80
N VAL A 44 -11.62 0.54 -24.37
CA VAL A 44 -12.90 0.43 -25.09
C VAL A 44 -13.74 1.69 -25.00
N GLU A 45 -14.46 1.97 -26.08
CA GLU A 45 -15.52 2.96 -26.09
C GLU A 45 -16.62 2.58 -25.07
N GLY A 46 -17.17 3.57 -24.39
CA GLY A 46 -18.17 3.32 -23.34
C GLY A 46 -17.62 2.79 -22.02
N TYR A 47 -16.30 2.75 -21.81
CA TYR A 47 -15.69 2.38 -20.52
C TYR A 47 -16.31 3.16 -19.34
N THR A 48 -16.79 2.41 -18.35
CA THR A 48 -17.33 2.99 -17.11
C THR A 48 -16.20 3.32 -16.15
N LYS A 49 -15.96 4.63 -15.97
CA LYS A 49 -14.91 5.16 -15.09
C LYS A 49 -15.03 4.62 -13.65
N ARG A 50 -13.90 4.15 -13.11
CA ARG A 50 -13.78 3.77 -11.70
C ARG A 50 -14.13 4.95 -10.78
N LYS A 51 -14.91 4.67 -9.73
CA LYS A 51 -15.22 5.65 -8.67
C LYS A 51 -14.08 5.80 -7.67
N PHE A 52 -13.26 4.75 -7.52
CA PHE A 52 -12.09 4.71 -6.67
C PHE A 52 -11.11 3.64 -7.14
N VAL A 53 -9.85 3.72 -6.69
CA VAL A 53 -8.85 2.66 -6.79
C VAL A 53 -8.32 2.32 -5.40
N VAL A 54 -7.87 1.09 -5.22
CA VAL A 54 -7.27 0.60 -3.97
C VAL A 54 -5.83 0.20 -4.23
N ALA A 55 -4.94 0.60 -3.33
CA ALA A 55 -3.58 0.07 -3.23
C ALA A 55 -3.43 -0.67 -1.90
N ALA A 56 -2.81 -1.85 -1.95
CA ALA A 56 -2.54 -2.68 -0.79
C ALA A 56 -1.04 -2.82 -0.59
N ARG A 57 -0.61 -2.76 0.67
CA ARG A 57 0.73 -3.10 1.10
C ARG A 57 0.64 -4.11 2.24
N ASP A 58 1.34 -5.21 2.08
CA ASP A 58 1.52 -6.25 3.08
C ASP A 58 3.02 -6.44 3.36
N ARG A 59 3.44 -7.64 3.81
CA ARG A 59 4.87 -7.95 4.01
C ARG A 59 5.67 -7.79 2.71
N CYS A 60 6.81 -7.11 2.82
CA CYS A 60 7.82 -7.02 1.77
C CYS A 60 9.16 -7.52 2.33
N ASP A 61 9.73 -8.56 1.74
CA ASP A 61 10.84 -9.34 2.32
C ASP A 61 10.55 -9.76 3.77
N TYR A 62 11.34 -9.26 4.73
CA TYR A 62 11.22 -9.51 6.16
C TYR A 62 10.41 -8.43 6.89
N THR A 63 10.05 -7.34 6.23
CA THR A 63 9.33 -6.21 6.83
C THR A 63 7.82 -6.46 6.77
N ILE A 64 7.20 -6.68 7.93
CA ILE A 64 5.76 -6.87 8.06
C ILE A 64 5.09 -5.50 8.16
N GLU A 65 4.18 -5.25 7.24
CA GLU A 65 3.35 -4.05 7.17
C GLU A 65 1.94 -4.45 6.75
N ARG A 66 0.95 -3.61 7.05
CA ARG A 66 -0.41 -3.78 6.51
C ARG A 66 -1.09 -2.42 6.39
N ILE A 67 -1.13 -1.93 5.15
CA ILE A 67 -1.75 -0.65 4.79
C ILE A 67 -2.70 -0.88 3.63
N ARG A 68 -3.86 -0.22 3.68
CA ARG A 68 -4.76 -0.09 2.54
C ARG A 68 -4.97 1.38 2.25
N ALA A 69 -4.79 1.77 0.99
CA ALA A 69 -5.08 3.11 0.53
C ALA A 69 -6.25 3.05 -0.46
N LEU A 70 -7.22 3.94 -0.31
CA LEU A 70 -8.35 4.12 -1.21
C LEU A 70 -8.31 5.54 -1.76
N VAL A 71 -8.21 5.67 -3.09
CA VAL A 71 -8.14 6.94 -3.79
C VAL A 71 -9.43 7.16 -4.55
N THR A 72 -10.09 8.29 -4.31
CA THR A 72 -11.16 8.85 -5.13
C THR A 72 -10.63 10.05 -5.93
N PRO A 73 -11.40 10.65 -6.86
CA PRO A 73 -10.89 11.78 -7.66
C PRO A 73 -10.38 13.00 -6.86
N ARG A 74 -10.78 13.15 -5.60
CA ARG A 74 -10.36 14.27 -4.75
C ARG A 74 -9.64 13.85 -3.48
N PHE A 75 -9.97 12.69 -2.90
CA PHE A 75 -9.47 12.30 -1.59
C PHE A 75 -8.68 11.00 -1.66
N LYS A 76 -7.64 10.92 -0.84
CA LYS A 76 -6.96 9.66 -0.53
C LYS A 76 -7.15 9.35 0.94
N TYR A 77 -7.59 8.13 1.21
CA TYR A 77 -7.75 7.58 2.55
C TYR A 77 -6.77 6.44 2.74
N LEU A 78 -6.05 6.41 3.86
CA LEU A 78 -5.22 5.28 4.27
C LEU A 78 -5.74 4.72 5.58
N ARG A 79 -5.66 3.39 5.71
CA ARG A 79 -5.85 2.67 6.96
C ARG A 79 -4.57 1.90 7.26
N ASN A 80 -3.90 2.31 8.34
CA ASN A 80 -2.70 1.66 8.88
C ASN A 80 -3.15 0.66 9.96
N TYR A 81 -3.02 -0.63 9.66
CA TYR A 81 -3.46 -1.67 10.59
C TYR A 81 -2.38 -2.04 11.63
N LEU A 82 -1.13 -1.65 11.41
CA LEU A 82 0.00 -1.86 12.31
C LEU A 82 0.59 -0.49 12.68
N THR A 83 0.24 -0.01 13.87
CA THR A 83 0.54 1.35 14.34
C THR A 83 1.68 1.42 15.34
N ASP A 84 2.28 0.27 15.66
CA ASP A 84 3.36 0.04 16.63
C ASP A 84 4.77 0.14 16.02
N ARG A 85 4.88 0.51 14.74
CA ARG A 85 6.14 0.50 13.97
C ARG A 85 6.22 1.70 13.01
N PRO A 86 7.43 2.21 12.69
CA PRO A 86 7.62 3.33 11.76
C PRO A 86 7.26 2.98 10.32
N PHE A 87 7.18 3.96 9.42
CA PHE A 87 7.09 3.70 7.98
C PHE A 87 8.44 3.21 7.41
N MET A 88 9.55 3.81 7.87
CA MET A 88 10.93 3.47 7.50
C MET A 88 11.49 2.35 8.37
N GLN A 89 10.74 1.26 8.47
CA GLN A 89 11.19 0.01 9.09
C GLN A 89 12.46 -0.51 8.41
N PRO A 90 13.29 -1.33 9.10
CA PRO A 90 14.40 -2.01 8.45
C PRO A 90 13.92 -2.79 7.23
N SER A 91 14.62 -2.64 6.11
CA SER A 91 14.21 -3.21 4.81
C SER A 91 15.40 -3.33 3.85
N TYR A 92 15.20 -3.98 2.69
CA TYR A 92 16.23 -4.12 1.66
C TYR A 92 16.81 -2.77 1.16
N LYS A 93 16.12 -1.65 1.43
CA LYS A 93 16.54 -0.30 1.05
C LYS A 93 17.56 0.31 2.00
N ASP A 94 17.74 -0.25 3.20
CA ASP A 94 18.68 0.31 4.20
C ASP A 94 20.12 0.53 3.69
N PRO A 95 20.68 -0.33 2.81
CA PRO A 95 22.01 -0.11 2.25
C PRO A 95 22.08 1.06 1.24
N TRP A 96 20.95 1.55 0.72
CA TRP A 96 20.93 2.58 -0.31
C TRP A 96 21.47 3.91 0.22
N PRO A 97 22.26 4.67 -0.58
CA PRO A 97 22.82 5.95 -0.16
C PRO A 97 21.77 6.93 0.40
N VAL A 98 20.59 6.99 -0.22
CA VAL A 98 19.49 7.85 0.24
C VAL A 98 18.96 7.46 1.62
N SER A 99 18.84 6.16 1.90
CA SER A 99 18.34 5.68 3.20
C SER A 99 19.36 5.91 4.30
N LYS A 100 20.66 5.72 4.02
CA LYS A 100 21.74 6.08 4.94
C LYS A 100 21.72 7.56 5.26
N LYS A 101 21.64 8.42 4.24
CA LYS A 101 21.59 9.87 4.42
C LYS A 101 20.40 10.32 5.27
N PHE A 102 19.20 9.76 5.04
CA PHE A 102 18.05 10.08 5.89
C PHE A 102 18.23 9.64 7.34
N ARG A 103 18.80 8.46 7.59
CA ARG A 103 19.08 8.01 8.97
C ARG A 103 20.14 8.90 9.65
N GLU A 104 21.16 9.34 8.92
CA GLU A 104 22.15 10.31 9.41
C GLU A 104 21.51 11.66 9.77
N MET A 105 20.70 12.22 8.87
CA MET A 105 20.00 13.50 9.10
C MET A 105 19.07 13.41 10.31
N MET A 106 18.34 12.30 10.45
CA MET A 106 17.50 12.04 11.62
C MET A 106 18.34 11.99 12.91
N ALA A 107 19.45 11.25 12.91
CA ALA A 107 20.33 11.11 14.09
C ALA A 107 20.98 12.44 14.49
N LYS A 108 21.19 13.36 13.53
CA LYS A 108 21.73 14.70 13.77
C LYS A 108 20.66 15.74 14.16
N GLY A 109 19.37 15.37 14.18
CA GLY A 109 18.29 16.31 14.44
C GLY A 109 18.06 17.33 13.31
N GLU A 110 18.48 17.01 12.08
CA GLU A 110 18.38 17.90 10.91
C GLU A 110 17.00 17.83 10.22
N MET A 111 16.12 16.95 10.67
CA MET A 111 14.79 16.75 10.08
C MET A 111 13.72 17.59 10.77
N ASN A 112 12.78 18.11 9.98
CA ASN A 112 11.58 18.76 10.51
C ASN A 112 10.50 17.74 10.93
N GLU A 113 9.47 18.22 11.62
CA GLU A 113 8.37 17.39 12.12
C GLU A 113 7.68 16.56 11.03
N LYS A 114 7.52 17.12 9.82
CA LYS A 114 6.86 16.43 8.70
C LYS A 114 7.71 15.28 8.16
N GLN A 115 9.03 15.45 8.12
CA GLN A 115 9.97 14.41 7.70
C GLN A 115 10.06 13.29 8.75
N LEU A 116 10.00 13.65 10.04
CA LEU A 116 10.07 12.70 11.15
C LEU A 116 8.88 11.72 11.21
N ILE A 117 7.75 12.03 10.58
CA ILE A 117 6.59 11.12 10.48
C ILE A 117 7.01 9.73 9.99
N PHE A 118 7.95 9.66 9.04
CA PHE A 118 8.39 8.39 8.47
C PHE A 118 9.21 7.51 9.43
N PHE A 119 9.83 8.14 10.44
CA PHE A 119 10.72 7.49 11.40
C PHE A 119 10.12 7.39 12.81
N GLY A 120 8.98 8.03 13.06
CA GLY A 120 8.31 8.02 14.34
C GLY A 120 7.94 6.61 14.81
N PRO A 121 7.92 6.36 16.12
CA PRO A 121 7.69 5.02 16.68
C PRO A 121 6.26 4.52 16.48
N LYS A 122 5.33 5.39 16.07
CA LYS A 122 3.91 5.07 15.90
C LYS A 122 3.36 5.70 14.63
N LYS A 123 2.31 5.07 14.08
CA LYS A 123 1.52 5.60 12.97
C LYS A 123 0.12 5.98 13.42
N GLU A 124 -0.46 6.99 12.79
CA GLU A 124 -1.89 7.25 12.92
C GLU A 124 -2.66 6.08 12.29
N PRO A 125 -3.68 5.51 12.95
CA PRO A 125 -4.44 4.39 12.40
C PRO A 125 -5.13 4.71 11.06
N GLU A 126 -5.46 5.98 10.87
CA GLU A 126 -6.17 6.46 9.69
C GLU A 126 -5.64 7.81 9.23
N GLU A 127 -5.59 7.95 7.91
CA GLU A 127 -5.18 9.18 7.25
C GLU A 127 -6.17 9.55 6.16
N LEU A 128 -6.50 10.84 6.05
CA LEU A 128 -7.36 11.36 4.99
C LEU A 128 -6.76 12.65 4.44
N TYR A 129 -6.51 12.69 3.14
CA TYR A 129 -5.92 13.84 2.46
C TYR A 129 -6.86 14.35 1.37
N ASP A 130 -7.04 15.67 1.30
CA ASP A 130 -7.71 16.34 0.18
C ASP A 130 -6.66 16.70 -0.87
N LEU A 131 -6.56 15.87 -1.91
CA LEU A 131 -5.53 15.97 -2.95
C LEU A 131 -5.65 17.25 -3.78
N ALA A 132 -6.81 17.94 -3.74
CA ALA A 132 -6.99 19.20 -4.46
C ALA A 132 -6.31 20.38 -3.73
N SER A 133 -6.36 20.40 -2.40
CA SER A 133 -5.76 21.47 -1.59
C SER A 133 -4.39 21.10 -1.02
N ASP A 134 -4.12 19.81 -0.87
CA ASP A 134 -2.89 19.26 -0.28
C ASP A 134 -2.36 18.12 -1.17
N PRO A 135 -1.80 18.46 -2.35
CA PRO A 135 -1.26 17.47 -3.28
C PRO A 135 -0.02 16.73 -2.74
N HIS A 136 0.57 17.24 -1.66
CA HIS A 136 1.75 16.65 -0.99
C HIS A 136 1.38 15.79 0.22
N GLU A 137 0.10 15.69 0.56
CA GLU A 137 -0.41 14.81 1.62
C GLU A 137 0.23 15.10 2.99
N ILE A 138 0.40 16.39 3.32
CA ILE A 138 1.09 16.86 4.53
C ILE A 138 0.12 17.04 5.71
N HIS A 139 -1.16 17.27 5.44
CA HIS A 139 -2.18 17.64 6.42
C HIS A 139 -3.24 16.53 6.54
N ASN A 140 -3.03 15.61 7.49
CA ASN A 140 -3.99 14.55 7.75
C ASN A 140 -5.30 15.10 8.35
N LEU A 141 -6.40 14.94 7.62
CA LEU A 141 -7.75 15.41 7.94
C LEU A 141 -8.57 14.37 8.72
N ALA A 142 -8.03 13.20 9.05
CA ALA A 142 -8.79 12.11 9.68
C ALA A 142 -9.39 12.49 11.04
N LYS A 143 -8.77 13.42 11.77
CA LYS A 143 -9.27 13.93 13.07
C LYS A 143 -10.07 15.23 12.95
N ASP A 144 -10.15 15.84 11.75
CA ASP A 144 -10.89 17.08 11.55
C ASP A 144 -12.41 16.81 11.47
N PRO A 145 -13.22 17.38 12.38
CA PRO A 145 -14.67 17.18 12.40
C PRO A 145 -15.36 17.62 11.10
N LYS A 146 -14.80 18.60 10.37
CA LYS A 146 -15.34 19.07 9.07
C LYS A 146 -15.35 17.96 8.02
N PHE A 147 -14.40 17.03 8.09
CA PHE A 147 -14.24 15.95 7.11
C PHE A 147 -14.84 14.61 7.56
N LYS A 148 -15.55 14.55 8.70
CA LYS A 148 -16.16 13.32 9.25
C LYS A 148 -17.05 12.58 8.24
N LYS A 149 -17.79 13.30 7.40
CA LYS A 149 -18.62 12.70 6.33
C LYS A 149 -17.78 12.02 5.25
N GLN A 150 -16.67 12.65 4.83
CA GLN A 150 -15.76 12.08 3.84
C GLN A 150 -15.03 10.88 4.43
N LEU A 151 -14.51 10.98 5.64
CA LEU A 151 -13.86 9.86 6.33
C LEU A 151 -14.78 8.64 6.43
N ARG A 152 -16.02 8.82 6.89
CA ARG A 152 -17.01 7.73 6.97
C ARG A 152 -17.32 7.11 5.60
N ARG A 153 -17.40 7.93 4.55
CA ARG A 153 -17.60 7.43 3.19
C ARG A 153 -16.43 6.54 2.74
N HIS A 154 -15.19 6.99 2.95
CA HIS A 154 -14.01 6.24 2.52
C HIS A 154 -13.80 4.95 3.32
N ARG A 155 -14.08 4.98 4.64
CA ARG A 155 -14.15 3.76 5.46
C ARG A 155 -15.08 2.72 4.85
N ARG A 156 -16.33 3.11 4.56
CA ARG A 156 -17.34 2.22 3.97
C ARG A 156 -16.89 1.65 2.62
N LEU A 157 -16.37 2.50 1.73
CA LEU A 157 -15.88 2.04 0.43
C LEU A 157 -14.75 1.01 0.58
N LEU A 158 -13.83 1.23 1.53
CA LEU A 158 -12.74 0.29 1.78
C LEU A 158 -13.27 -1.01 2.40
N ASP A 159 -14.19 -0.93 3.37
CA ASP A 159 -14.77 -2.10 4.03
C ASP A 159 -15.56 -2.97 3.03
N GLU A 160 -16.32 -2.34 2.14
CA GLU A 160 -17.03 -3.01 1.04
C GLU A 160 -16.06 -3.68 0.06
N TRP A 161 -14.97 -3.00 -0.31
CA TRP A 161 -13.95 -3.57 -1.18
C TRP A 161 -13.29 -4.79 -0.52
N VAL A 162 -12.84 -4.67 0.73
CA VAL A 162 -12.25 -5.75 1.52
C VAL A 162 -13.18 -6.98 1.56
N LYS A 163 -14.48 -6.75 1.83
CA LYS A 163 -15.47 -7.83 1.89
C LYS A 163 -15.67 -8.47 0.51
N LYS A 164 -15.76 -7.67 -0.54
CA LYS A 164 -16.01 -8.14 -1.91
C LYS A 164 -14.84 -8.96 -2.46
N THR A 165 -13.60 -8.52 -2.23
CA THR A 165 -12.40 -9.19 -2.75
C THR A 165 -11.91 -10.31 -1.86
N GLY A 166 -12.42 -10.41 -0.63
CA GLY A 166 -11.93 -11.38 0.35
C GLY A 166 -10.45 -11.14 0.64
N ASP A 167 -10.06 -9.90 0.93
CA ASP A 167 -8.67 -9.48 1.11
C ASP A 167 -7.91 -10.37 2.11
N GLN A 168 -7.04 -11.23 1.57
CA GLN A 168 -6.30 -12.21 2.36
C GLN A 168 -5.21 -11.57 3.22
N GLY A 169 -4.76 -10.35 2.90
CA GLY A 169 -3.76 -9.64 3.70
C GLY A 169 -4.29 -9.18 5.07
N LEU A 170 -5.60 -9.29 5.31
CA LEU A 170 -6.15 -9.13 6.67
C LEU A 170 -5.82 -10.29 7.60
N LYS A 171 -5.49 -11.46 7.05
CA LYS A 171 -5.08 -12.62 7.85
C LYS A 171 -3.64 -12.43 8.33
N THR A 172 -3.38 -12.80 9.57
CA THR A 172 -2.00 -12.91 10.06
C THR A 172 -1.30 -14.03 9.29
N GLU A 173 -0.03 -13.83 8.93
CA GLU A 173 0.78 -14.87 8.29
C GLU A 173 0.82 -16.14 9.15
N SER A 174 0.98 -17.30 8.52
CA SER A 174 1.05 -18.60 9.21
C SER A 174 2.42 -18.84 9.83
N ASP A 175 2.52 -19.73 10.82
CA ASP A 175 3.80 -20.09 11.44
C ASP A 175 4.82 -20.65 10.43
N PRO A 176 4.45 -21.57 9.50
CA PRO A 176 5.36 -21.99 8.44
C PRO A 176 5.83 -20.84 7.55
N GLY A 177 4.94 -19.89 7.23
CA GLY A 177 5.27 -18.71 6.43
C GLY A 177 6.29 -17.82 7.12
N LEU A 178 6.05 -17.47 8.39
CA LEU A 178 6.98 -16.68 9.18
C LEU A 178 8.31 -17.41 9.39
N LEU A 179 8.29 -18.72 9.64
CA LEU A 179 9.49 -19.52 9.80
C LEU A 179 10.32 -19.57 8.51
N ALA A 180 9.69 -19.68 7.34
CA ALA A 180 10.37 -19.65 6.05
C ALA A 180 11.09 -18.31 5.82
N VAL A 181 10.44 -17.19 6.16
CA VAL A 181 11.03 -15.86 6.06
C VAL A 181 12.16 -15.69 7.07
N LEU A 182 11.97 -16.14 8.31
CA LEU A 182 12.98 -16.09 9.36
C LEU A 182 14.23 -16.93 9.01
N LYS A 183 14.07 -18.12 8.42
CA LYS A 183 15.17 -18.94 7.91
C LYS A 183 16.00 -18.21 6.86
N ARG A 184 15.34 -17.44 5.98
CA ARG A 184 16.00 -16.70 4.90
C ARG A 184 16.72 -15.44 5.39
N TRP A 185 16.13 -14.70 6.32
CA TRP A 185 16.56 -13.34 6.65
C TRP A 185 17.13 -13.18 8.07
N GLY A 186 16.95 -14.18 8.93
CA GLY A 186 17.55 -14.25 10.26
C GLY A 186 17.24 -13.01 11.12
N GLU A 187 18.30 -12.35 11.59
CA GLU A 187 18.21 -11.21 12.50
C GLU A 187 17.54 -9.97 11.89
N LYS A 188 17.43 -9.90 10.55
CA LYS A 188 16.72 -8.80 9.88
C LYS A 188 15.21 -8.83 10.15
N CYS A 189 14.66 -9.98 10.49
CA CYS A 189 13.27 -10.14 10.90
C CYS A 189 13.05 -9.53 12.28
N VAL A 190 12.87 -8.21 12.36
CA VAL A 190 12.75 -7.48 13.64
C VAL A 190 11.31 -7.30 14.13
N ASN A 191 10.31 -7.60 13.30
CA ASN A 191 8.90 -7.40 13.68
C ASN A 191 8.44 -8.44 14.74
N PRO A 192 7.57 -8.04 15.70
CA PRO A 192 7.12 -8.91 16.79
C PRO A 192 6.44 -10.21 16.34
N GLU A 193 5.83 -10.24 15.15
CA GLU A 193 5.15 -11.43 14.65
C GLU A 193 6.11 -12.62 14.53
N TYR A 194 7.40 -12.40 14.26
CA TYR A 194 8.38 -13.49 14.15
C TYR A 194 8.71 -14.13 15.51
N ASP A 195 8.53 -13.44 16.62
CA ASP A 195 8.95 -13.92 17.95
C ASP A 195 8.30 -15.25 18.30
N ARG A 196 7.05 -15.44 17.86
CA ARG A 196 6.29 -16.67 18.08
C ARG A 196 6.91 -17.91 17.39
N VAL A 197 7.72 -17.74 16.34
CA VAL A 197 8.37 -18.85 15.60
C VAL A 197 9.89 -18.92 15.77
N ARG A 198 10.52 -17.94 16.43
CA ARG A 198 11.99 -17.93 16.59
C ARG A 198 12.54 -19.15 17.31
N HIS A 199 11.82 -19.66 18.30
CA HIS A 199 12.21 -20.85 19.07
C HIS A 199 12.32 -22.10 18.18
N LEU A 200 11.53 -22.18 17.11
CA LEU A 200 11.55 -23.31 16.15
C LEU A 200 12.84 -23.34 15.32
N LEU A 201 13.43 -22.18 15.01
CA LEU A 201 14.68 -22.11 14.26
C LEU A 201 15.88 -22.63 15.06
N GLN A 202 15.88 -22.39 16.38
CA GLN A 202 16.96 -22.85 17.27
C GLN A 202 16.92 -24.37 17.48
N ALA A 203 15.72 -24.97 17.46
CA ALA A 203 15.54 -26.41 17.59
C ALA A 203 16.09 -27.19 16.39
N GLU A 204 16.05 -26.62 15.17
CA GLU A 204 16.60 -27.26 13.97
C GLU A 204 18.14 -27.26 13.93
N LYS A 205 18.80 -26.23 14.47
CA LYS A 205 20.28 -26.18 14.52
C LYS A 205 20.91 -27.19 15.49
N LYS A 206 20.10 -27.82 16.36
CA LYS A 206 20.55 -28.81 17.36
C LYS A 206 20.34 -30.27 16.91
N LYS A 207 19.78 -30.49 15.73
CA LYS A 207 19.64 -31.81 15.09
C LYS A 207 20.66 -31.94 13.96
#